data_AF-A0A0G0JN06-F1
#
_entry.id   AF-A0A0G0JN06-F1
#
_cell.length_a   1.000
_cell.length_b   1.000
_cell.length_c   1.000
_cell.angle_alpha   90.00
_cell.angle_beta   90.00
_cell.angle_gamma   90.00
#
_symmetry.space_group_name_H-M   'P 1'
#
loop_
_entity.id
_entity.type
_entity.pdbx_description
1 polymer ?
#
loop_
_entity_poly.entity_id
_entity_poly.type
_entity_poly.pdbx_seq_one_letter_code
_entity_poly.pdbx_strand_id
1 'polypeptide(L)'
;MKLSDNEKRDVIKYLESGKPLPDKYRFLLFDDGREVELVWNGKTEEVSSLVLPFQTIEHIDEPRSEAEIKMQQSLFDTSGHQIQDWTNKLIWGDNKLILSSLKNGPLRKEIEAQGGIKLIYIDPPFDVGADFSMNVQIGDDEFTKKPSIIEEIAYRDT
;
A
#
# COMPACT_ATOMS: atom_id res chain seq x y z
N MET A 1 30.95 -7.85 18.64
CA MET A 1 31.44 -9.07 17.94
C MET A 1 32.16 -10.00 18.93
N LYS A 2 31.50 -11.07 19.39
CA LYS A 2 32.08 -12.09 20.29
C LYS A 2 32.21 -13.42 19.53
N LEU A 3 33.22 -13.54 18.68
CA LEU A 3 33.54 -14.79 17.98
C LEU A 3 34.86 -15.36 18.51
N SER A 4 34.88 -16.66 18.77
CA SER A 4 36.11 -17.41 19.01
C SER A 4 36.98 -17.46 17.74
N ASP A 5 38.26 -17.74 17.89
CA ASP A 5 39.17 -17.77 16.73
C ASP A 5 38.85 -18.91 15.74
N ASN A 6 38.25 -20.01 16.21
CA ASN A 6 37.75 -21.06 15.33
C ASN A 6 36.53 -20.58 14.53
N GLU A 7 35.60 -19.87 15.16
CA GLU A 7 34.43 -19.34 14.48
C GLU A 7 34.80 -18.28 13.43
N LYS A 8 35.83 -17.45 13.69
CA LYS A 8 36.37 -16.53 12.69
C LYS A 8 36.93 -17.27 11.47
N ARG A 9 37.71 -18.34 11.68
CA ARG A 9 38.25 -19.14 10.57
C ARG A 9 37.14 -19.82 9.76
N ASP A 10 36.13 -20.33 10.43
CA ASP A 10 34.98 -20.94 9.76
C ASP A 10 34.24 -19.91 8.88
N VAL A 11 33.92 -18.72 9.41
CA VAL A 11 33.27 -17.64 8.66
C VAL A 11 34.09 -17.26 7.43
N ILE A 12 35.40 -17.08 7.59
CA ILE A 12 36.31 -16.76 6.47
C ILE A 12 36.24 -17.85 5.39
N LYS A 13 36.27 -19.13 5.78
CA LYS A 13 36.19 -20.25 4.83
C LYS A 13 34.87 -20.26 4.05
N TYR A 14 33.74 -19.94 4.68
CA TYR A 14 32.46 -19.81 3.99
C TYR A 14 32.49 -18.67 2.97
N LEU A 15 33.02 -17.50 3.36
CA LEU A 15 33.13 -16.33 2.48
C LEU A 15 34.07 -16.58 1.29
N GLU A 16 35.24 -17.18 1.52
CA GLU A 16 36.21 -17.52 0.46
C GLU A 16 35.67 -18.55 -0.53
N SER A 17 34.85 -19.50 -0.04
CA SER A 17 34.20 -20.51 -0.89
C SER A 17 32.91 -20.03 -1.54
N GLY A 18 32.51 -18.77 -1.34
CA GLY A 18 31.27 -18.20 -1.88
C GLY A 18 30.01 -18.88 -1.36
N LYS A 19 30.09 -19.55 -0.20
CA LYS A 19 28.96 -20.26 0.40
C LYS A 19 28.23 -19.37 1.41
N PRO A 20 26.90 -19.52 1.54
CA PRO A 20 26.14 -18.79 2.54
C PRO A 20 26.61 -19.15 3.96
N LEU A 21 26.59 -18.16 4.85
CA LEU A 21 26.93 -18.36 6.26
C LEU A 21 25.79 -19.10 6.98
N PRO A 22 26.12 -20.07 7.86
CA PRO A 22 25.13 -20.70 8.73
C PRO A 22 24.43 -19.71 9.68
N ASP A 23 23.14 -19.93 9.96
CA ASP A 23 22.28 -19.05 10.77
C ASP A 23 22.84 -18.69 12.15
N LYS A 24 23.63 -19.60 12.77
CA LYS A 24 24.27 -19.35 14.06
C LYS A 24 25.12 -18.07 14.08
N TYR A 25 25.66 -17.65 12.93
CA TYR A 25 26.50 -16.47 12.83
C TYR A 25 25.70 -15.16 12.76
N ARG A 26 24.39 -15.19 12.43
CA ARG A 26 23.53 -14.00 12.40
C ARG A 26 23.60 -13.22 13.71
N PHE A 27 23.45 -13.91 14.83
CA PHE A 27 23.46 -13.29 16.17
C PHE A 27 24.87 -13.09 16.77
N LEU A 28 25.91 -13.66 16.16
CA LEU A 28 27.29 -13.53 16.64
C LEU A 28 28.04 -12.39 15.95
N LEU A 29 27.69 -12.14 14.68
CA LEU A 29 28.28 -11.09 13.83
C LEU A 29 27.65 -9.72 14.08
N PHE A 30 26.33 -9.68 14.22
CA PHE A 30 25.58 -8.43 14.38
C PHE A 30 25.16 -8.27 15.85
N ASP A 31 25.41 -7.08 16.40
CA ASP A 31 25.14 -6.73 17.81
C ASP A 31 23.67 -6.36 18.04
N ASP A 32 22.85 -6.41 17.00
CA ASP A 32 21.43 -6.13 17.07
C ASP A 32 20.79 -7.09 18.08
N GLY A 33 20.08 -6.49 19.03
CA GLY A 33 19.43 -7.20 20.12
C GLY A 33 18.59 -8.35 19.59
N ARG A 34 18.40 -9.38 20.42
CA ARG A 34 17.47 -10.47 20.13
C ARG A 34 16.04 -9.91 20.07
N GLU A 35 15.68 -9.29 18.97
CA GLU A 35 14.33 -8.85 18.69
C GLU A 35 13.57 -10.00 18.05
N VAL A 36 12.30 -10.12 18.43
CA VAL A 36 11.41 -11.09 17.79
C VAL A 36 11.10 -10.55 16.40
N GLU A 37 11.60 -11.22 15.37
CA GLU A 37 11.41 -10.83 13.98
C GLU A 37 10.57 -11.88 13.23
N LEU A 38 9.57 -11.44 12.48
CA LEU A 38 8.88 -12.28 11.49
C LEU A 38 9.71 -12.31 10.21
N VAL A 39 10.18 -13.49 9.80
CA VAL A 39 10.99 -13.69 8.59
C VAL A 39 10.22 -14.55 7.60
N TRP A 40 10.24 -14.17 6.32
CA TRP A 40 9.67 -14.94 5.22
C TRP A 40 10.54 -14.78 3.97
N ASN A 41 10.41 -15.71 3.03
CA ASN A 41 11.15 -15.66 1.78
C ASN A 41 10.75 -14.43 0.97
N GLY A 42 11.73 -13.66 0.51
CA GLY A 42 11.47 -12.42 -0.24
C GLY A 42 11.15 -11.20 0.63
N LYS A 43 11.23 -11.29 1.96
CA LYS A 43 11.19 -10.11 2.83
C LYS A 43 12.33 -9.15 2.45
N THR A 44 11.99 -7.91 2.13
CA THR A 44 12.93 -6.84 1.79
C THR A 44 12.77 -5.68 2.76
N GLU A 45 13.88 -5.00 3.08
CA GLU A 45 13.86 -3.72 3.80
C GLU A 45 13.83 -2.51 2.85
N GLU A 46 13.70 -2.76 1.54
CA GLU A 46 13.70 -1.70 0.54
C GLU A 46 12.41 -0.87 0.64
N VAL A 47 12.56 0.38 1.09
CA VAL A 47 11.47 1.35 1.13
C VAL A 47 11.46 2.15 -0.17
N SER A 48 10.35 2.10 -0.90
CA SER A 48 10.19 2.95 -2.09
C SER A 48 10.08 4.42 -1.68
N SER A 49 11.01 5.24 -2.18
CA SER A 49 11.06 6.70 -1.98
C SER A 49 10.75 7.49 -3.26
N LEU A 50 10.17 6.83 -4.26
CA LEU A 50 9.90 7.43 -5.56
C LEU A 50 8.83 8.52 -5.45
N VAL A 51 9.13 9.71 -5.98
CA VAL A 51 8.17 10.81 -6.09
C VAL A 51 7.72 10.92 -7.55
N LEU A 52 6.45 10.60 -7.78
CA LEU A 52 5.81 10.75 -9.08
C LEU A 52 4.83 11.94 -9.06
N PRO A 53 4.72 12.68 -10.19
CA PRO A 53 3.64 13.63 -10.35
C PRO A 53 2.30 12.87 -10.45
N PHE A 54 1.28 13.34 -9.73
CA PHE A 54 -0.06 12.77 -9.87
C PHE A 54 -0.65 13.17 -11.21
N GLN A 55 -0.93 12.18 -12.07
CA GLN A 55 -1.49 12.42 -13.40
C GLN A 55 -2.97 12.85 -13.34
N THR A 56 -3.74 12.24 -12.44
CA THR A 56 -5.17 12.53 -12.25
C THR A 56 -5.45 12.67 -10.77
N ILE A 57 -5.72 13.90 -10.33
CA ILE A 57 -6.34 14.17 -9.04
C ILE A 57 -7.72 14.72 -9.36
N GLU A 58 -8.74 13.91 -9.12
CA GLU A 58 -10.11 14.41 -9.15
C GLU A 58 -10.40 15.12 -7.83
N HIS A 59 -10.82 16.37 -7.93
CA HIS A 59 -11.28 17.14 -6.79
C HIS A 59 -12.76 16.85 -6.61
N ILE A 60 -13.12 16.24 -5.49
CA ILE A 60 -14.50 15.95 -5.13
C ILE A 60 -14.97 17.09 -4.23
N ASP A 61 -15.95 17.86 -4.70
CA ASP A 61 -16.58 18.91 -3.92
C ASP A 61 -17.19 18.31 -2.65
N GLU A 62 -17.07 19.04 -1.54
CA GLU A 62 -17.74 18.62 -0.30
C GLU A 62 -19.26 18.61 -0.50
N PRO A 63 -19.98 17.63 0.10
CA PRO A 63 -21.42 17.65 0.08
C PRO A 63 -21.92 18.93 0.75
N ARG A 64 -22.71 19.72 0.01
CA ARG A 64 -23.29 20.98 0.50
C ARG A 64 -24.06 20.73 1.79
N SER A 65 -23.93 21.65 2.75
CA SER A 65 -24.71 21.57 3.97
C SER A 65 -26.21 21.70 3.65
N GLU A 66 -27.08 20.90 4.30
CA GLU A 66 -28.53 20.95 4.07
C GLU A 66 -29.14 22.35 4.32
N ALA A 67 -28.48 23.16 5.14
CA ALA A 67 -28.88 24.54 5.44
C ALA A 67 -28.74 25.47 4.22
N GLU A 68 -27.71 25.28 3.40
CA GLU A 68 -27.44 26.09 2.21
C GLU A 68 -28.34 25.71 1.03
N ILE A 69 -28.74 24.44 0.94
CA ILE A 69 -29.68 23.94 -0.07
C ILE A 69 -31.03 24.68 0.02
N LYS A 70 -31.48 25.04 1.22
CA LYS A 70 -32.75 25.77 1.41
C LYS A 70 -32.70 27.22 0.93
N MET A 71 -31.51 27.83 0.87
CA MET A 71 -31.35 29.24 0.47
C MET A 71 -31.28 29.41 -1.05
N GLN A 72 -31.01 28.34 -1.79
CA GLN A 72 -30.72 28.38 -3.22
C GLN A 72 -31.88 27.81 -4.06
N GLN A 73 -33.01 28.53 -4.11
CA GLN A 73 -34.10 28.27 -5.07
C GLN A 73 -33.79 28.77 -6.51
N SER A 74 -32.56 29.23 -6.77
CA SER A 74 -32.10 29.62 -8.10
C SER A 74 -31.52 28.39 -8.81
N LEU A 75 -32.23 27.88 -9.82
CA LEU A 75 -31.84 26.74 -10.64
C LEU A 75 -30.58 26.97 -11.51
N PHE A 76 -30.01 28.18 -11.50
CA PHE A 76 -28.87 28.58 -12.33
C PHE A 76 -27.95 29.54 -11.58
N ASP A 77 -27.36 29.08 -10.47
CA ASP A 77 -26.20 29.78 -9.92
C ASP A 77 -24.93 29.30 -10.64
N THR A 78 -24.46 30.10 -11.58
CA THR A 78 -23.21 29.88 -12.33
C THR A 78 -21.97 30.31 -11.54
N SER A 79 -22.13 30.81 -10.31
CA SER A 79 -21.01 31.03 -9.40
C SER A 79 -20.70 29.72 -8.67
N GLY A 80 -20.17 28.75 -9.42
CA GLY A 80 -19.50 27.61 -8.82
C GLY A 80 -18.48 28.17 -7.85
N HIS A 81 -18.73 28.01 -6.54
CA HIS A 81 -17.78 28.41 -5.52
C HIS A 81 -16.49 27.67 -5.85
N GLN A 82 -15.53 28.40 -6.39
CA GLN A 82 -14.21 27.87 -6.62
C GLN A 82 -13.62 27.73 -5.22
N ILE A 83 -13.75 26.54 -4.64
CA ILE A 83 -13.20 26.22 -3.32
C ILE A 83 -11.68 26.41 -3.47
N GLN A 84 -11.17 27.55 -3.01
CA GLN A 84 -9.74 27.86 -3.02
C GLN A 84 -8.97 27.05 -1.96
N ASP A 85 -9.70 26.37 -1.08
CA ASP A 85 -9.17 25.61 0.06
C ASP A 85 -9.04 24.11 -0.22
N TRP A 86 -8.57 23.37 0.79
CA TRP A 86 -8.42 21.91 0.74
C TRP A 86 -9.73 21.22 0.34
N THR A 87 -9.62 20.22 -0.53
CA THR A 87 -10.74 19.48 -1.12
C THR A 87 -10.47 17.99 -1.06
N ASN A 88 -11.52 17.19 -1.13
CA ASN A 88 -11.38 15.74 -1.21
C ASN A 88 -10.69 15.35 -2.52
N LYS A 89 -9.75 14.40 -2.44
CA LYS A 89 -8.91 13.98 -3.58
C LYS A 89 -9.12 12.50 -3.87
N LEU A 90 -9.47 12.19 -5.12
CA LEU A 90 -9.42 10.82 -5.65
C LEU A 90 -8.19 10.71 -6.56
N ILE A 91 -7.34 9.72 -6.25
CA ILE A 91 -6.05 9.51 -6.92
C ILE A 91 -6.05 8.09 -7.50
N TRP A 92 -5.84 7.99 -8.81
CA TRP A 92 -5.80 6.71 -9.52
C TRP A 92 -4.36 6.24 -9.75
N GLY A 93 -4.08 4.96 -9.49
CA GLY A 93 -2.78 4.33 -9.77
C GLY A 93 -2.35 3.29 -8.74
N ASP A 94 -1.10 2.85 -8.83
CA ASP A 94 -0.48 1.92 -7.89
C ASP A 94 -0.33 2.57 -6.50
N ASN A 95 -0.84 1.88 -5.47
CA ASN A 95 -0.91 2.41 -4.11
C ASN A 95 0.49 2.66 -3.50
N LYS A 96 1.48 1.81 -3.78
CA LYS A 96 2.85 1.94 -3.25
C LYS A 96 3.50 3.22 -3.77
N LEU A 97 3.35 3.50 -5.07
CA LEU A 97 3.90 4.70 -5.69
C LEU A 97 3.16 5.97 -5.27
N ILE A 98 1.83 5.91 -5.17
CA ILE A 98 1.00 7.01 -4.68
C ILE A 98 1.40 7.36 -3.25
N LEU A 99 1.45 6.38 -2.35
CA LEU A 99 1.80 6.60 -0.95
C LEU A 99 3.23 7.13 -0.79
N SER A 100 4.18 6.65 -1.60
CA SER A 100 5.55 7.20 -1.61
C SER A 100 5.57 8.68 -2.03
N SER A 101 4.77 9.02 -3.04
CA SER A 101 4.64 10.40 -3.55
C SER A 101 3.89 11.32 -2.57
N LEU A 102 2.87 10.83 -1.86
CA LEU A 102 2.19 11.58 -0.78
C LEU A 102 3.13 11.83 0.41
N LYS A 103 3.99 10.86 0.71
CA LYS A 103 4.93 10.94 1.84
C LYS A 103 6.10 11.89 1.55
N ASN A 104 6.68 11.81 0.36
CA ASN A 104 7.95 12.46 0.00
C ASN A 104 7.79 13.61 -1.01
N GLY A 105 6.62 13.76 -1.63
CA GLY A 105 6.35 14.72 -2.69
C GLY A 105 5.71 16.04 -2.23
N PRO A 106 5.28 16.89 -3.18
CA PRO A 106 4.84 18.26 -2.89
C PRO A 106 3.58 18.34 -2.03
N LEU A 107 2.62 17.43 -2.22
CA LEU A 107 1.37 17.35 -1.46
C LEU A 107 1.58 17.09 0.04
N ARG A 108 2.76 16.60 0.45
CA ARG A 108 3.09 16.37 1.86
C ARG A 108 2.92 17.65 2.70
N LYS A 109 3.41 18.78 2.20
CA LYS A 109 3.35 20.06 2.91
C LYS A 109 1.92 20.58 3.03
N GLU A 110 1.11 20.38 1.99
CA GLU A 110 -0.30 20.74 1.99
C GLU A 110 -1.07 19.89 3.02
N ILE A 111 -0.83 18.58 3.05
CA ILE A 111 -1.42 17.66 4.04
C ILE A 111 -1.06 18.12 5.47
N GLU A 112 0.21 18.46 5.71
CA GLU A 112 0.66 18.94 7.03
C GLU A 112 0.04 20.28 7.42
N ALA A 113 -0.10 21.21 6.47
CA ALA A 113 -0.76 22.49 6.70
C ALA A 113 -2.24 22.33 7.08
N GLN A 114 -2.90 21.26 6.61
CA GLN A 114 -4.27 20.89 6.98
C GLN A 114 -4.35 20.03 8.26
N GLY A 115 -3.26 19.90 9.01
CA GLY A 115 -3.21 19.16 10.26
C GLY A 115 -2.88 17.67 10.13
N GLY A 116 -2.51 17.21 8.94
CA GLY A 116 -2.04 15.84 8.69
C GLY A 116 -3.14 14.78 8.61
N ILE A 117 -2.73 13.55 8.32
CA ILE A 117 -3.64 12.39 8.23
C ILE A 117 -4.07 11.97 9.64
N LYS A 118 -5.39 11.88 9.86
CA LYS A 118 -5.97 11.48 11.16
C LYS A 118 -6.42 10.02 11.20
N LEU A 119 -6.87 9.50 10.07
CA LEU A 119 -7.41 8.15 9.94
C LEU A 119 -7.01 7.57 8.60
N ILE A 120 -6.62 6.29 8.60
CA ILE A 120 -6.42 5.50 7.41
C ILE A 120 -7.35 4.30 7.55
N TYR A 121 -8.26 4.13 6.58
CA TYR A 121 -9.06 2.93 6.43
C TYR A 121 -8.60 2.22 5.16
N ILE A 122 -8.31 0.93 5.27
CA ILE A 122 -7.99 0.06 4.14
C ILE A 122 -8.75 -1.25 4.29
N ASP A 123 -9.14 -1.81 3.14
CA ASP A 123 -9.74 -3.14 3.01
C ASP A 123 -8.90 -3.90 1.97
N PRO A 124 -7.69 -4.37 2.34
CA PRO A 124 -6.81 -5.07 1.42
C PRO A 124 -7.39 -6.45 1.05
N PRO A 125 -6.96 -7.06 -0.07
CA PRO A 125 -7.31 -8.44 -0.35
C PRO A 125 -6.89 -9.34 0.82
N PHE A 126 -7.74 -10.30 1.17
CA PHE A 126 -7.43 -11.32 2.16
C PHE A 126 -6.92 -12.57 1.45
N ASP A 127 -5.81 -13.15 1.93
CA ASP A 127 -5.33 -14.46 1.51
C ASP A 127 -6.23 -15.57 2.06
N VAL A 128 -7.44 -15.67 1.51
CA VAL A 128 -8.46 -16.67 1.91
C VAL A 128 -8.34 -17.96 1.11
N GLY A 129 -7.36 -18.07 0.21
CA GLY A 129 -7.23 -19.21 -0.71
C GLY A 129 -8.51 -19.51 -1.51
N ALA A 130 -9.42 -18.54 -1.60
CA ALA A 130 -10.77 -18.75 -2.10
C ALA A 130 -10.73 -18.92 -3.63
N ASP A 131 -11.25 -20.05 -4.09
CA ASP A 131 -11.62 -20.20 -5.48
C ASP A 131 -12.88 -19.38 -5.72
N PHE A 132 -12.75 -18.20 -6.34
CA PHE A 132 -13.88 -17.34 -6.74
C PHE A 132 -14.65 -17.90 -7.95
N SER A 133 -14.47 -19.19 -8.25
CA SER A 133 -15.32 -19.90 -9.19
C SER A 133 -16.71 -20.14 -8.58
N MET A 134 -17.75 -19.90 -9.37
CA MET A 134 -19.12 -20.11 -8.93
C MET A 134 -19.84 -20.99 -9.95
N ASN A 135 -20.44 -22.09 -9.49
CA ASN A 135 -21.35 -22.87 -10.32
C ASN A 135 -22.67 -22.11 -10.44
N VAL A 136 -23.05 -21.82 -11.67
CA VAL A 136 -24.29 -21.16 -12.05
C VAL A 136 -25.11 -22.14 -12.86
N GLN A 137 -26.34 -22.39 -12.42
CA GLN A 137 -27.29 -23.23 -13.14
C GLN A 137 -28.12 -22.37 -14.08
N ILE A 138 -28.13 -22.69 -15.37
CA ILE A 138 -28.93 -22.00 -16.39
C ILE A 138 -29.79 -23.04 -17.09
N GLY A 139 -31.06 -23.14 -16.69
CA GLY A 139 -31.95 -24.20 -17.19
C GLY A 139 -31.47 -25.58 -16.72
N ASP A 140 -31.28 -26.50 -17.67
CA ASP A 140 -30.80 -27.87 -17.40
C ASP A 140 -29.26 -28.00 -17.43
N ASP A 141 -28.54 -26.92 -17.76
CA ASP A 141 -27.08 -26.91 -17.87
C ASP A 141 -26.41 -26.26 -16.63
N GLU A 142 -25.27 -26.82 -16.22
CA GLU A 142 -24.41 -26.26 -15.17
C GLU A 142 -23.17 -25.61 -15.79
N PHE A 143 -22.92 -24.34 -15.46
CA PHE A 143 -21.77 -23.58 -15.95
C PHE A 143 -20.95 -23.06 -14.77
N THR A 144 -19.65 -23.33 -14.77
CA THR A 144 -18.72 -22.75 -13.79
C THR A 144 -18.23 -21.38 -14.30
N LYS A 145 -18.72 -20.31 -13.67
CA LYS A 145 -18.20 -18.95 -13.90
C LYS A 145 -16.79 -18.88 -13.32
N LYS A 146 -15.81 -18.62 -14.18
CA LYS A 146 -14.45 -18.29 -13.76
C LYS A 146 -14.39 -16.88 -13.18
N PRO A 147 -13.42 -16.58 -12.29
CA PRO A 147 -13.19 -15.23 -11.81
C PRO A 147 -12.95 -14.28 -12.99
N SER A 148 -13.57 -13.10 -12.96
CA SER A 148 -13.26 -12.03 -13.91
C SER A 148 -11.92 -11.38 -13.59
N ILE A 149 -11.35 -10.66 -14.55
CA ILE A 149 -10.08 -9.93 -14.39
C ILE A 149 -10.14 -8.93 -13.22
N ILE A 150 -11.29 -8.28 -13.02
CA ILE A 150 -11.50 -7.35 -11.91
C ILE A 150 -11.47 -8.07 -10.56
N GLU A 151 -12.12 -9.24 -10.48
CA GLU A 151 -12.11 -10.07 -9.26
C GLU A 151 -10.72 -10.63 -8.97
N GLU A 152 -9.95 -11.02 -10.00
CA GLU A 152 -8.55 -11.44 -9.81
C GLU A 152 -7.68 -10.30 -9.29
N ILE A 153 -7.78 -9.09 -9.85
CA ILE A 153 -7.01 -7.93 -9.39
C ILE A 153 -7.42 -7.50 -7.97
N ALA A 154 -8.70 -7.62 -7.63
CA ALA A 154 -9.23 -7.18 -6.35
C ALA A 154 -8.97 -8.16 -5.21
N TYR A 155 -8.90 -9.47 -5.49
CA TYR A 155 -8.94 -10.51 -4.46
C TYR A 155 -7.81 -11.54 -4.50
N ARG A 156 -6.91 -11.50 -5.49
CA ARG A 156 -5.70 -12.33 -5.46
C ARG A 156 -4.48 -11.49 -5.09
N ASP A 157 -3.63 -12.08 -4.27
CA ASP A 157 -2.27 -11.59 -4.05
C ASP A 157 -1.49 -11.70 -5.37
N THR A 158 -1.22 -10.55 -6.00
CA THR A 158 -0.24 -10.41 -7.09
C THR A 158 1.14 -10.05 -6.56
#